data_AF-A0A2M7SIB2-F1
#
_entry.id   AF-A0A2M7SIB2-F1
#
_cell.length_a   1.000
_cell.length_b   1.000
_cell.length_c   1.000
_cell.angle_alpha   90.00
_cell.angle_beta   90.00
_cell.angle_gamma   90.00
#
_symmetry.space_group_name_H-M   'P 1'
#
loop_
_entity.id
_entity.type
_entity.pdbx_description
1 polymer ?
#
loop_
_entity_poly.entity_id
_entity_poly.type
_entity_poly.pdbx_seq_one_letter_code
_entity_poly.pdbx_strand_id
1 'polypeptide(L)'
;GSGKSTLMHILGLLDHPTDGSYILDNKDISKISKSKQANIRNKQIGFVFQQFNLLPRTTVLDNVMLPTIYGKQKITETKARELIKEVGLTDRINYKSNQLSGGQIQR
;
A
#
# COMPACT_ATOMS: atom_id res chain seq x y z
N GLY A 1 0.11 23.11 -9.98
CA GLY A 1 0.12 21.72 -10.47
C GLY A 1 1.40 21.41 -11.22
N SER A 2 2.53 21.31 -10.51
CA SER A 2 3.84 21.00 -11.12
C SER A 2 4.02 19.51 -11.49
N GLY A 3 2.94 18.75 -11.60
CA GLY A 3 2.98 17.32 -11.95
C GLY A 3 3.39 16.33 -10.85
N LYS A 4 3.64 16.76 -9.60
CA LYS A 4 4.10 15.85 -8.51
C LYS A 4 3.17 14.66 -8.28
N SER A 5 1.86 14.89 -8.20
CA SER A 5 0.88 13.81 -8.01
C SER A 5 0.83 12.89 -9.23
N THR A 6 0.93 13.43 -10.43
CA THR A 6 1.01 12.64 -11.68
C THR A 6 2.25 11.74 -11.67
N LEU A 7 3.40 12.28 -11.29
CA LEU A 7 4.63 11.50 -11.16
C LEU A 7 4.48 10.39 -10.12
N MET A 8 3.93 10.69 -8.95
CA MET A 8 3.65 9.68 -7.91
C MET A 8 2.69 8.60 -8.39
N HIS A 9 1.67 8.94 -9.19
CA HIS A 9 0.76 7.96 -9.77
C HIS A 9 1.45 7.05 -10.79
N ILE A 10 2.32 7.60 -11.64
CA ILE A 10 3.10 6.80 -12.59
C ILE A 10 4.06 5.86 -11.86
N LEU A 11 4.82 6.38 -10.88
CA LEU A 11 5.71 5.57 -10.03
C LEU A 11 4.93 4.49 -9.25
N GLY A 12 3.72 4.83 -8.82
CA GLY A 12 2.82 3.92 -8.13
C GLY A 12 2.15 2.87 -9.02
N LEU A 13 2.39 2.86 -10.34
CA LEU A 13 1.65 2.02 -11.28
C LEU A 13 0.12 2.24 -11.22
N LEU A 14 -0.30 3.46 -10.90
CA LEU A 14 -1.70 3.91 -10.97
C LEU A 14 -2.02 4.57 -12.32
N ASP A 15 -1.00 4.98 -13.05
CA ASP A 15 -1.10 5.58 -14.38
C ASP A 15 0.07 5.13 -15.27
N HIS A 16 -0.01 5.42 -16.57
CA HIS A 16 1.06 5.19 -17.54
C HIS A 16 1.70 6.53 -17.95
N PRO A 17 3.02 6.54 -18.25
CA PRO A 17 3.57 7.64 -19.01
C PRO A 17 2.91 7.65 -20.41
N THR A 18 2.53 8.83 -20.90
CA THR A 18 2.07 9.00 -22.28
C THR A 18 3.18 8.65 -23.27
N ASP A 19 4.40 9.09 -22.98
CA ASP A 19 5.61 8.80 -23.75
C ASP A 19 6.81 8.55 -22.81
N GLY A 20 7.82 7.89 -23.35
CA GLY A 20 9.04 7.53 -22.62
C GLY A 20 8.98 6.15 -21.97
N SER A 21 9.95 5.89 -21.08
CA SER A 21 10.13 4.59 -20.46
C SER A 21 10.20 4.67 -18.94
N TYR A 22 9.45 3.82 -18.26
CA TYR A 22 9.58 3.54 -16.83
C TYR A 22 10.15 2.13 -16.64
N ILE A 23 11.36 2.08 -16.09
CA ILE A 23 12.06 0.84 -15.75
C ILE A 23 11.96 0.63 -14.24
N LEU A 24 11.40 -0.51 -13.83
CA LEU A 24 11.33 -0.95 -12.43
C LEU A 24 11.94 -2.34 -12.34
N ASP A 25 12.89 -2.52 -11.41
CA ASP A 25 13.66 -3.77 -11.26
C ASP A 25 14.23 -4.30 -12.59
N ASN A 26 14.87 -3.41 -13.36
CA ASN A 26 15.45 -3.69 -14.68
C ASN A 26 14.43 -4.19 -15.73
N LYS A 27 13.14 -3.93 -15.54
CA LYS A 27 12.08 -4.29 -16.48
C LYS A 27 11.34 -3.04 -16.93
N ASP A 28 11.17 -2.89 -18.25
CA ASP A 28 10.28 -1.88 -18.79
C ASP A 28 8.83 -2.24 -18.48
N ILE A 29 8.17 -1.37 -17.71
CA ILE A 29 6.79 -1.50 -17.29
C ILE A 29 5.87 -0.45 -17.94
N SER A 30 6.37 0.30 -18.92
CA SER A 30 5.64 1.42 -19.54
C SER A 30 4.39 0.97 -20.29
N LYS A 31 4.42 -0.24 -20.87
CA LYS A 31 3.37 -0.77 -21.77
C LYS A 31 2.74 -2.08 -21.29
N ILE A 32 2.80 -2.37 -19.99
CA ILE A 32 2.19 -3.60 -19.44
C ILE A 32 0.67 -3.44 -19.27
N SER A 33 -0.06 -4.56 -19.29
CA SER A 33 -1.52 -4.53 -19.08
C SER A 33 -1.88 -4.10 -17.65
N LYS A 34 -3.08 -3.51 -17.48
CA LYS A 34 -3.63 -3.11 -16.17
C LYS A 34 -3.60 -4.24 -15.13
N SER A 35 -3.86 -5.48 -15.55
CA SER A 35 -3.80 -6.67 -14.67
C SER A 35 -2.37 -6.94 -14.19
N LYS A 36 -1.37 -6.80 -15.07
CA LYS A 36 0.04 -6.93 -14.71
C LYS A 36 0.51 -5.78 -13.81
N GLN A 37 0.07 -4.54 -14.07
CA GLN A 37 0.31 -3.41 -13.18
C GLN A 37 -0.21 -3.67 -11.77
N ALA A 38 -1.46 -4.14 -11.64
CA ALA A 38 -2.05 -4.43 -10.35
C ALA A 38 -1.28 -5.52 -9.59
N ASN A 39 -0.78 -6.55 -10.29
CA ASN A 39 0.04 -7.59 -9.67
C ASN A 39 1.39 -7.08 -9.17
N ILE A 40 2.06 -6.24 -9.98
CA ILE A 40 3.35 -5.65 -9.61
C ILE A 40 3.16 -4.68 -8.45
N ARG A 41 2.17 -3.78 -8.55
CA ARG A 41 1.82 -2.82 -7.51
C ARG A 41 1.57 -3.50 -6.16
N ASN A 42 0.77 -4.57 -6.13
CA ASN A 42 0.51 -5.32 -4.91
C ASN A 42 1.76 -5.95 -4.27
N LYS A 43 2.78 -6.30 -5.07
CA LYS A 43 3.99 -6.98 -4.61
C LYS A 43 5.15 -6.05 -4.27
N GLN A 44 5.25 -4.91 -4.95
CA GLN A 44 6.46 -4.07 -4.94
C GLN A 44 6.20 -2.66 -4.45
N ILE A 45 4.94 -2.23 -4.33
CA ILE A 45 4.58 -0.84 -4.04
C ILE A 45 3.68 -0.77 -2.81
N GLY A 46 4.17 -0.12 -1.76
CA GLY A 46 3.35 0.33 -0.63
C GLY A 46 2.99 1.80 -0.80
N PHE A 47 1.73 2.15 -0.48
CA PHE A 47 1.29 3.55 -0.49
C PHE A 47 1.09 4.06 0.93
N VAL A 48 1.61 5.25 1.19
CA VAL A 48 1.37 6.02 2.41
C VAL A 48 0.80 7.37 1.99
N PHE A 49 -0.33 7.76 2.55
CA PHE A 49 -1.09 8.95 2.15
C PHE A 49 -1.12 9.97 3.29
N GLN A 50 -1.29 11.26 2.94
CA GLN A 50 -1.45 12.33 3.94
C GLN A 50 -2.81 12.28 4.64
N GLN A 51 -3.88 11.99 3.89
CA GLN A 51 -5.17 11.62 4.46
C GLN A 51 -5.19 10.10 4.56
N PHE A 52 -5.36 9.60 5.78
CA PHE A 52 -5.20 8.17 6.05
C PHE A 52 -6.27 7.35 5.33
N ASN A 53 -5.85 6.39 4.49
CA ASN A 53 -6.75 5.52 3.72
C ASN A 53 -6.99 4.18 4.42
N LEU A 54 -7.24 4.21 5.73
CA LEU A 54 -7.67 3.03 6.47
C LEU A 54 -9.16 2.76 6.25
N LEU A 55 -9.54 1.49 6.16
CA LEU A 55 -10.93 1.10 6.18
C LEU A 55 -11.54 1.48 7.54
N PRO A 56 -12.69 2.17 7.56
CA PRO A 56 -13.34 2.53 8.81
C PRO A 56 -13.91 1.28 9.48
N ARG A 57 -13.95 1.30 10.83
CA ARG A 57 -14.55 0.25 11.68
C ARG A 57 -13.88 -1.13 11.62
N THR A 58 -12.76 -1.28 10.92
CA THR A 58 -11.89 -2.46 10.94
C THR A 58 -10.73 -2.26 11.91
N THR A 59 -10.12 -3.36 12.37
CA THR A 59 -8.98 -3.30 13.30
C THR A 59 -7.67 -2.91 12.59
N VAL A 60 -6.62 -2.58 13.36
CA VAL A 60 -5.26 -2.42 12.82
C VAL A 60 -4.84 -3.69 12.08
N LEU A 61 -5.09 -4.87 12.67
CA LEU A 61 -4.80 -6.16 12.03
C LEU A 61 -5.51 -6.30 10.68
N ASP A 62 -6.80 -5.99 10.61
CA ASP A 62 -7.58 -6.08 9.37
C ASP A 62 -7.04 -5.16 8.28
N ASN A 63 -6.66 -3.92 8.64
CA ASN A 63 -6.09 -2.95 7.69
C ASN A 63 -4.74 -3.42 7.14
N VAL A 64 -3.88 -3.99 8.00
CA VAL A 64 -2.58 -4.54 7.58
C VAL A 64 -2.74 -5.79 6.71
N MET A 65 -3.77 -6.60 6.97
CA MET A 65 -4.07 -7.81 6.20
C MET A 65 -4.77 -7.51 4.86
N LEU A 66 -5.46 -6.37 4.74
CA LEU A 66 -6.29 -6.01 3.57
C LEU A 66 -5.57 -6.15 2.21
N PRO A 67 -4.31 -5.69 2.03
CA PRO A 67 -3.62 -5.83 0.73
C PRO A 67 -3.47 -7.27 0.26
N THR A 68 -3.50 -8.23 1.19
CA THR A 68 -3.28 -9.65 0.90
C THR A 68 -4.53 -10.37 0.44
N ILE A 69 -5.71 -9.80 0.67
CA ILE A 69 -6.99 -10.30 0.15
C ILE A 69 -7.03 -10.15 -1.36
N TYR A 70 -6.50 -9.04 -1.87
CA TYR A 70 -6.45 -8.73 -3.31
C TYR A 70 -5.20 -9.26 -4.00
N GLY A 71 -4.20 -9.70 -3.22
CA GLY A 71 -2.97 -10.29 -3.71
C GLY A 71 -3.11 -11.78 -3.98
N LYS A 72 -2.26 -12.31 -4.87
CA LYS A 72 -2.10 -13.78 -5.02
C LYS A 72 -1.34 -14.40 -3.83
N GLN A 73 -0.60 -13.58 -3.09
CA GLN A 73 0.18 -14.01 -1.93
C GLN A 73 -0.54 -13.53 -0.67
N LYS A 74 -0.92 -14.48 0.18
CA LYS A 74 -1.48 -14.18 1.50
C LYS A 74 -0.32 -14.06 2.48
N ILE A 75 -0.27 -12.97 3.25
CA ILE A 75 0.56 -12.96 4.45
C ILE A 75 -0.19 -13.72 5.55
N THR A 76 0.56 -14.36 6.43
CA THR A 76 -0.03 -14.98 7.62
C THR A 76 -0.35 -13.91 8.65
N GLU A 77 -1.31 -14.19 9.53
CA GLU A 77 -1.59 -13.31 10.67
C GLU A 77 -0.35 -13.08 11.54
N THR A 78 0.50 -14.11 11.68
CA THR A 78 1.80 -14.01 12.35
C THR A 78 2.67 -12.93 11.71
N LYS A 79 2.74 -12.88 10.38
CA LYS A 79 3.54 -11.86 9.69
C LYS A 79 2.96 -10.46 9.87
N ALA A 80 1.63 -10.32 9.83
CA ALA A 80 0.99 -9.04 10.10
C ALA A 80 1.28 -8.55 11.53
N ARG A 81 1.24 -9.46 12.52
CA ARG A 81 1.60 -9.16 13.92
C ARG A 81 3.05 -8.69 14.07
N GLU A 82 3.98 -9.29 13.33
CA GLU A 82 5.38 -8.84 13.30
C GLU A 82 5.51 -7.42 12.75
N LEU A 83 4.87 -7.12 11.61
CA LEU A 83 4.90 -5.78 11.01
C LEU A 83 4.29 -4.72 11.93
N ILE A 84 3.16 -5.04 12.56
CA ILE A 84 2.50 -4.17 13.56
C ILE A 84 3.41 -3.92 14.76
N LYS A 85 4.19 -4.92 15.17
CA LYS A 85 5.19 -4.77 16.23
C LYS A 85 6.35 -3.87 15.80
N GLU A 86 6.85 -4.01 14.58
CA GLU A 86 7.94 -3.19 14.03
C GLU A 86 7.60 -1.68 14.03
N VAL A 87 6.31 -1.34 13.83
CA VAL A 87 5.83 0.06 13.88
C VAL A 87 5.32 0.49 15.26
N GLY A 88 5.44 -0.36 16.28
CA GLY A 88 5.13 -0.05 17.67
C GLY A 88 3.63 0.01 18.00
N LEU A 89 2.80 -0.79 17.33
CA LEU A 89 1.35 -0.84 17.51
C LEU A 89 0.84 -2.16 18.13
N THR A 90 1.72 -2.95 18.77
CA THR A 90 1.37 -4.25 19.38
C THR A 90 0.13 -4.17 20.29
N ASP A 91 0.08 -3.18 21.19
CA ASP A 91 -1.03 -3.01 22.16
C ASP A 91 -2.30 -2.40 21.55
N ARG A 92 -2.29 -2.17 20.23
CA ARG A 92 -3.36 -1.53 19.46
C ARG A 92 -3.86 -2.40 18.33
N ILE A 93 -3.41 -3.66 18.25
CA ILE A 93 -3.73 -4.57 17.15
C ILE A 93 -5.24 -4.74 16.88
N ASN A 94 -6.05 -4.73 17.93
CA ASN A 94 -7.52 -4.88 17.86
C ASN A 94 -8.27 -3.53 17.86
N TYR A 95 -7.55 -2.41 17.86
CA TYR A 95 -8.18 -1.08 17.89
C TYR A 95 -8.67 -0.72 16.50
N LYS A 96 -9.81 -0.05 16.45
CA LYS A 96 -10.37 0.51 15.22
C LYS A 96 -9.76 1.88 14.93
N SER A 97 -9.82 2.30 13.66
CA SER A 97 -9.24 3.57 13.21
C SER A 97 -9.68 4.81 14.01
N ASN A 98 -10.91 4.83 14.53
CA ASN A 98 -11.43 5.93 15.37
C ASN A 98 -10.93 5.92 16.83
N GLN A 99 -10.16 4.90 17.23
CA GLN A 99 -9.56 4.77 18.56
C GLN A 99 -8.06 5.10 18.56
N LEU A 100 -7.52 5.50 17.41
CA LEU A 100 -6.11 5.78 17.20
C LEU A 100 -5.88 7.28 17.03
N SER A 101 -4.77 7.77 17.54
CA SER A 101 -4.27 9.12 17.21
C SER A 101 -3.80 9.18 15.76
N GLY A 102 -3.73 10.37 15.16
CA GLY A 102 -3.24 10.52 13.78
C GLY A 102 -1.83 9.95 13.55
N GLY A 103 -0.94 10.11 14.54
CA GLY A 103 0.41 9.52 14.46
C GLY A 103 0.43 7.99 14.56
N GLN A 104 -0.56 7.38 15.23
CA GLN A 104 -0.72 5.91 15.25
C GLN A 104 -1.38 5.40 13.96
N ILE A 105 -2.25 6.18 13.34
CA ILE A 105 -2.85 5.82 12.04
C ILE A 105 -1.79 5.85 10.93
N GLN A 106 -0.79 6.73 11.04
CA GLN A 106 0.29 6.88 10.05
C GLN A 106 1.36 5.77 10.13
N ARG A 107 1.43 5.05 11.24
CA ARG A 107 2.37 3.95 11.49
C ARG A 107 1.78 2.64 11.01
#